data_AF-A0A074W741-F1
#
_entry.id   AF-A0A074W741-F1
#
_cell.length_a   1.000
_cell.length_b   1.000
_cell.length_c   1.000
_cell.angle_alpha   90.00
_cell.angle_beta   90.00
_cell.angle_gamma   90.00
#
_symmetry.space_group_name_H-M   'P 1'
#
loop_
_entity.id
_entity.type
_entity.pdbx_description
1 polymer ?
#
loop_
_entity_poly.entity_id
_entity_poly.type
_entity_poly.pdbx_seq_one_letter_code
_entity_poly.pdbx_strand_id
1 'polypeptide(L)'
;QLQSALFSILPGEIRNHIWNYALADYEDTTQLYDDATCYKRPDYLAPRKTDTVLLRTCKRIYQEAWFLPWTNAEQTFYLTSTDRRPPRTTTPRDMQRTLLAISRSQTMPIIQHVRVFPQLYALENGQRLQEILNLRFFYPKVITITIRHTDWWFWESDNNLHFDATWVGFCEFPNSLTELRVAFESLERKKNQIDDVVRQAIEGWVFRRKDDTELSAKNCEPEIMRWSGSATWHHHRWIRDETGPNKLDYYVSTVTWR
;
A
#
# COMPACT_ATOMS: atom_id res chain seq x y z
N GLN A 1 35.95 9.53 14.94
CA GLN A 1 35.10 8.71 14.03
C GLN A 1 35.79 8.29 12.72
N LEU A 2 36.96 8.85 12.34
CA LEU A 2 37.73 8.38 11.16
C LEU A 2 38.54 7.08 11.40
N GLN A 3 38.50 6.52 12.61
CA GLN A 3 39.19 5.27 12.96
C GLN A 3 38.40 4.01 12.56
N SER A 4 37.15 4.16 12.13
CA SER A 4 36.34 3.05 11.65
C SER A 4 36.66 2.80 10.18
N ALA A 5 37.07 1.56 9.85
CA ALA A 5 37.26 1.10 8.47
C ALA A 5 36.07 1.41 7.56
N LEU A 6 34.85 1.41 8.14
CA LEU A 6 33.62 1.76 7.44
C LEU A 6 33.69 3.17 6.82
N PHE A 7 34.31 4.13 7.51
CA PHE A 7 34.41 5.51 7.06
C PHE A 7 35.78 5.92 6.53
N SER A 8 36.84 5.15 6.82
CA SER A 8 38.20 5.43 6.35
C SER A 8 38.57 4.66 5.08
N ILE A 9 37.88 3.55 4.80
CA ILE A 9 38.16 2.68 3.64
C ILE A 9 37.00 2.73 2.65
N LEU A 10 35.76 2.54 3.11
CA LEU A 10 34.63 2.43 2.18
C LEU A 10 34.20 3.80 1.65
N PRO A 11 34.01 3.94 0.32
CA PRO A 11 33.45 5.16 -0.24
C PRO A 11 31.96 5.29 0.08
N GLY A 12 31.39 6.48 -0.12
CA GLY A 12 30.02 6.80 0.29
C GLY A 12 28.96 5.93 -0.39
N GLU A 13 29.21 5.56 -1.65
CA GLU A 13 28.35 4.73 -2.48
C GLU A 13 28.19 3.32 -1.89
N ILE A 14 29.32 2.71 -1.47
CA ILE A 14 29.30 1.39 -0.83
C ILE A 14 28.62 1.48 0.54
N ARG A 15 28.87 2.56 1.31
CA ARG A 15 28.15 2.79 2.56
C ARG A 15 26.65 2.91 2.34
N ASN A 16 26.21 3.61 1.29
CA ASN A 16 24.79 3.72 0.95
C ASN A 16 24.15 2.37 0.66
N HIS A 17 24.84 1.45 -0.02
CA HIS A 17 24.33 0.08 -0.18
C HIS A 17 24.18 -0.62 1.16
N ILE A 18 25.19 -0.52 2.04
CA ILE A 18 25.13 -1.10 3.40
C ILE A 18 23.95 -0.51 4.18
N TRP A 19 23.76 0.82 4.14
CA TRP A 19 22.66 1.49 4.82
C TRP A 19 21.30 1.05 4.29
N ASN A 20 21.16 0.89 2.98
CA ASN A 20 19.90 0.44 2.39
C ASN A 20 19.52 -0.97 2.82
N TYR A 21 20.48 -1.90 2.90
CA TYR A 21 20.20 -3.25 3.40
C TYR A 21 19.97 -3.27 4.91
N ALA A 22 20.79 -2.55 5.68
CA ALA A 22 20.69 -2.55 7.14
C ALA A 22 19.43 -1.84 7.66
N LEU A 23 18.90 -0.88 6.89
CA LEU A 23 17.68 -0.12 7.20
C LEU A 23 16.54 -0.49 6.24
N ALA A 24 16.57 -1.73 5.75
CA ALA A 24 15.46 -2.27 4.99
C ALA A 24 14.24 -2.49 5.89
N ASP A 25 13.07 -2.39 5.26
CA ASP A 25 11.79 -2.60 5.90
C ASP A 25 11.35 -4.07 5.77
N TYR A 26 10.77 -4.62 6.84
CA TYR A 26 10.33 -6.00 6.92
C TYR A 26 9.09 -6.15 7.80
N GLU A 27 8.35 -7.25 7.65
CA GLU A 27 7.22 -7.56 8.52
C GLU A 27 7.69 -8.10 9.89
N ASP A 28 7.22 -7.51 10.98
CA ASP A 28 7.49 -8.00 12.33
C ASP A 28 6.62 -9.24 12.63
N THR A 29 7.10 -10.41 12.19
CA THR A 29 6.39 -11.69 12.35
C THR A 29 6.21 -12.12 13.81
N THR A 30 6.82 -11.43 14.77
CA THR A 30 6.54 -11.62 16.20
C THR A 30 5.21 -11.00 16.64
N GLN A 31 4.64 -10.12 15.80
CA GLN A 31 3.40 -9.40 16.03
C GLN A 31 2.41 -9.63 14.88
N LEU A 32 2.11 -10.88 14.57
CA LEU A 32 1.11 -11.21 13.57
C LEU A 32 -0.23 -10.56 13.91
N TYR A 33 -0.93 -10.06 12.89
CA TYR A 33 -2.31 -9.65 13.05
C TYR A 33 -3.18 -10.84 13.45
N ASP A 34 -4.25 -10.55 14.21
CA ASP A 34 -5.24 -11.54 14.60
C ASP A 34 -5.96 -12.09 13.36
N ASP A 35 -6.18 -13.39 13.30
CA ASP A 35 -6.93 -14.06 12.24
C ASP A 35 -8.36 -13.53 12.13
N ALA A 36 -8.92 -13.00 13.20
CA ALA A 36 -10.23 -12.40 13.26
C ALA A 36 -10.27 -10.93 12.75
N THR A 37 -9.36 -10.53 11.86
CA THR A 37 -9.26 -9.18 11.30
C THR A 37 -9.34 -9.19 9.77
N CYS A 38 -10.04 -8.23 9.16
CA CYS A 38 -10.15 -8.12 7.70
C CYS A 38 -8.91 -7.50 7.03
N TYR A 39 -7.90 -7.09 7.80
CA TYR A 39 -6.66 -6.53 7.27
C TYR A 39 -5.47 -7.50 7.32
N LYS A 40 -5.62 -8.68 7.93
CA LYS A 40 -4.63 -9.76 7.81
C LYS A 40 -4.78 -10.41 6.44
N ARG A 41 -3.69 -10.44 5.66
CA ARG A 41 -3.65 -11.02 4.32
C ARG A 41 -2.23 -11.52 3.98
N PRO A 42 -2.03 -12.37 2.96
CA PRO A 42 -0.76 -13.06 2.73
C PRO A 42 0.45 -12.16 2.54
N ASP A 43 0.25 -10.98 1.94
CA ASP A 43 1.26 -9.94 1.69
C ASP A 43 1.19 -8.78 2.69
N TYR A 44 0.43 -8.95 3.78
CA TYR A 44 0.35 -8.01 4.90
C TYR A 44 -0.10 -8.74 6.18
N LEU A 45 0.80 -9.57 6.73
CA LEU A 45 0.54 -10.46 7.86
C LEU A 45 0.80 -9.79 9.21
N ALA A 46 1.66 -8.77 9.23
CA ALA A 46 2.08 -8.10 10.46
C ALA A 46 2.41 -6.62 10.22
N PRO A 47 2.56 -5.81 11.29
CA PRO A 47 3.12 -4.47 11.19
C PRO A 47 4.51 -4.49 10.56
N ARG A 48 4.78 -3.50 9.71
CA ARG A 48 6.08 -3.31 9.08
C ARG A 48 7.02 -2.53 10.00
N LYS A 49 8.30 -2.86 9.96
CA LYS A 49 9.33 -2.34 10.87
C LYS A 49 10.68 -2.22 10.17
N THR A 50 11.45 -1.23 10.60
CA THR A 50 12.88 -1.10 10.30
C THR A 50 13.69 -1.06 11.59
N ASP A 51 14.79 -1.79 11.66
CA ASP A 51 15.69 -1.76 12.82
C ASP A 51 16.58 -0.52 12.80
N THR A 52 16.38 0.37 13.79
CA THR A 52 17.07 1.66 13.88
C THR A 52 18.25 1.67 14.85
N VAL A 53 18.65 0.50 15.38
CA VAL A 53 19.77 0.37 16.34
C VAL A 53 21.05 0.96 15.76
N LEU A 54 21.31 0.72 14.47
CA LEU A 54 22.46 1.27 13.76
C LEU A 54 22.49 2.80 13.79
N LEU A 55 21.35 3.45 13.52
CA LEU A 55 21.21 4.91 13.54
C LEU A 55 21.44 5.49 14.95
N ARG A 56 21.02 4.77 15.99
CA ARG A 56 21.19 5.18 17.39
C ARG A 56 22.63 5.03 17.89
N THR A 57 23.43 4.19 17.24
CA THR A 57 24.79 3.86 17.69
C THR A 57 25.84 4.86 17.20
N CYS A 58 25.66 5.48 16.03
CA CYS A 58 26.69 6.33 15.43
C CYS A 58 26.12 7.60 14.77
N LYS A 59 26.52 8.77 15.28
CA LYS A 59 26.13 10.09 14.74
C LYS A 59 26.43 10.26 13.24
N ARG A 60 27.56 9.72 12.76
CA ARG A 60 27.93 9.83 11.34
C ARG A 60 27.03 8.97 10.45
N ILE A 61 26.66 7.77 10.90
CA ILE A 61 25.67 6.95 10.20
C ILE A 61 24.33 7.67 10.18
N TYR A 62 23.91 8.21 11.33
CA TYR A 62 22.68 8.99 11.42
C TYR A 62 22.67 10.13 10.39
N GLN A 63 23.75 10.91 10.28
CA GLN A 63 23.84 12.00 9.29
C GLN A 63 23.70 11.52 7.84
N GLU A 64 24.22 10.34 7.50
CA GLU A 64 24.14 9.77 6.15
C GLU A 64 22.80 9.09 5.85
N ALA A 65 22.12 8.52 6.86
CA ALA A 65 21.11 7.49 6.64
C ALA A 65 19.80 7.64 7.45
N TRP A 66 19.63 8.69 8.26
CA TRP A 66 18.47 8.82 9.15
C TRP A 66 17.10 8.75 8.46
N PHE A 67 17.04 9.11 7.18
CA PHE A 67 15.81 9.16 6.39
C PHE A 67 15.47 7.81 5.72
N LEU A 68 16.43 6.88 5.61
CA LEU A 68 16.24 5.60 4.93
C LEU A 68 15.14 4.71 5.52
N PRO A 69 14.91 4.65 6.85
CA PRO A 69 13.77 3.92 7.40
C PRO A 69 12.42 4.37 6.85
N TRP A 70 12.33 5.57 6.28
CA TRP A 70 11.12 6.06 5.65
C TRP A 70 11.11 5.82 4.13
N THR A 71 12.19 6.10 3.42
CA THR A 71 12.23 5.93 1.96
C THR A 71 12.28 4.47 1.53
N ASN A 72 12.84 3.60 2.37
CA ASN A 72 12.91 2.15 2.13
C ASN A 72 11.66 1.42 2.62
N ALA A 73 10.89 2.03 3.53
CA ALA A 73 9.66 1.43 4.02
C ALA A 73 8.53 1.56 3.02
N GLU A 74 7.76 0.49 2.89
CA GLU A 74 6.47 0.54 2.20
C GLU A 74 5.52 1.43 3.00
N GLN A 75 5.02 2.49 2.38
CA GLN A 75 4.12 3.43 3.05
C GLN A 75 2.68 2.97 2.90
N THR A 76 2.00 2.71 4.01
CA THR A 76 0.60 2.23 3.97
C THR A 76 -0.39 3.29 4.47
N PHE A 77 -1.44 3.55 3.69
CA PHE A 77 -2.58 4.38 4.07
C PHE A 77 -3.87 3.57 4.11
N TYR A 78 -4.68 3.81 5.14
CA TYR A 78 -6.01 3.21 5.28
C TYR A 78 -7.07 4.30 5.14
N LEU A 79 -7.83 4.25 4.04
CA LEU A 79 -8.99 5.09 3.79
C LEU A 79 -10.25 4.32 4.20
N THR A 80 -10.33 3.96 5.49
CA THR A 80 -11.37 3.07 6.02
C THR A 80 -11.90 3.57 7.34
N SER A 81 -12.94 2.92 7.83
CA SER A 81 -13.37 2.94 9.23
C SER A 81 -12.30 2.30 10.12
N THR A 82 -12.27 2.67 11.39
CA THR A 82 -11.19 2.33 12.32
C THR A 82 -11.07 0.84 12.61
N ASP A 83 -12.17 0.10 12.49
CA ASP A 83 -12.29 -1.33 12.72
C ASP A 83 -11.74 -2.19 11.56
N ARG A 84 -11.34 -1.55 10.45
CA ARG A 84 -10.87 -2.20 9.21
C ARG A 84 -9.40 -1.97 8.90
N ARG A 85 -8.67 -1.46 9.88
CA ARG A 85 -7.24 -1.16 9.80
C ARG A 85 -6.54 -1.55 11.11
N PRO A 86 -5.22 -1.76 11.10
CA PRO A 86 -4.44 -1.91 12.31
C PRO A 86 -4.63 -0.72 13.28
N PRO A 87 -4.45 -0.91 14.60
CA PRO A 87 -4.60 0.17 15.59
C PRO A 87 -3.64 1.35 15.37
N ARG A 88 -2.44 1.07 14.83
CA ARG A 88 -1.42 2.07 14.52
C ARG A 88 -1.28 2.18 13.01
N THR A 89 -1.62 3.34 12.46
CA THR A 89 -1.49 3.62 11.03
C THR A 89 -0.96 5.03 10.82
N THR A 90 -0.15 5.22 9.78
CA THR A 90 0.29 6.55 9.36
C THR A 90 -0.88 7.33 8.78
N THR A 91 -1.09 8.55 9.26
CA THR A 91 -2.06 9.48 8.66
C THR A 91 -1.38 10.34 7.59
N PRO A 92 -2.13 10.93 6.63
CA PRO A 92 -1.56 11.89 5.68
C PRO A 92 -0.86 13.06 6.39
N ARG A 93 -1.39 13.52 7.52
CA ARG A 93 -0.78 14.59 8.33
C ARG A 93 0.57 14.17 8.91
N ASP A 94 0.68 12.97 9.44
CA ASP A 94 1.94 12.47 10.00
C ASP A 94 2.97 12.24 8.89
N MET A 95 2.54 11.69 7.75
CA MET A 95 3.40 11.57 6.57
C MET A 95 3.91 12.94 6.10
N GLN A 96 3.04 13.95 6.03
CA GLN A 96 3.44 15.29 5.61
C GLN A 96 4.55 15.86 6.50
N ARG A 97 4.47 15.65 7.82
CA ARG A 97 5.50 16.08 8.78
C ARG A 97 6.83 15.39 8.51
N THR A 98 6.81 14.08 8.29
CA THR A 98 8.00 13.29 7.94
C THR A 98 8.63 13.80 6.65
N LEU A 99 7.83 13.96 5.58
CA LEU A 99 8.31 14.43 4.29
C LEU A 99 8.96 15.82 4.38
N LEU A 100 8.36 16.73 5.14
CA LEU A 100 8.92 18.06 5.40
C LEU A 100 10.24 18.02 6.19
N ALA A 101 10.42 17.04 7.08
CA ALA A 101 11.68 16.86 7.78
C ALA A 101 12.76 16.36 6.82
N ILE A 102 12.43 15.39 5.96
CA ILE A 102 13.37 14.79 5.01
C ILE A 102 13.80 15.82 3.95
N SER A 103 12.85 16.61 3.42
CA SER A 103 13.09 17.60 2.38
C SER A 103 14.08 18.70 2.76
N ARG A 104 14.38 18.87 4.06
CA ARG A 104 15.41 19.81 4.54
C ARG A 104 16.83 19.33 4.27
N SER A 105 17.01 18.04 4.02
CA SER A 105 18.33 17.42 3.83
C SER A 105 18.45 16.60 2.55
N GLN A 106 17.33 16.19 1.96
CA GLN A 106 17.27 15.39 0.74
C GLN A 106 16.42 16.12 -0.31
N THR A 107 16.91 16.20 -1.54
CA THR A 107 16.27 16.94 -2.63
C THR A 107 15.00 16.26 -3.15
N MET A 108 14.95 14.93 -3.21
CA MET A 108 13.74 14.16 -3.55
C MET A 108 13.74 12.79 -2.87
N PRO A 109 13.02 12.62 -1.75
CA PRO A 109 12.88 11.31 -1.10
C PRO A 109 11.97 10.40 -1.93
N ILE A 110 12.57 9.59 -2.79
CA ILE A 110 11.84 8.58 -3.57
C ILE A 110 11.30 7.53 -2.61
N ILE A 111 10.00 7.26 -2.73
CA ILE A 111 9.31 6.17 -2.02
C ILE A 111 9.11 5.05 -3.02
N GLN A 112 9.64 3.86 -2.72
CA GLN A 112 9.56 2.76 -3.69
C GLN A 112 8.12 2.30 -3.90
N HIS A 113 7.38 2.12 -2.81
CA HIS A 113 6.03 1.57 -2.88
C HIS A 113 5.13 2.18 -1.81
N VAL A 114 3.93 2.57 -2.24
CA VAL A 114 2.83 3.01 -1.38
C VAL A 114 1.66 2.05 -1.55
N ARG A 115 1.07 1.62 -0.44
CA ARG A 115 -0.19 0.88 -0.42
C ARG A 115 -1.31 1.75 0.11
N VAL A 116 -2.47 1.64 -0.52
CA VAL A 116 -3.71 2.26 -0.08
C VAL A 116 -4.76 1.16 0.05
N PHE A 117 -5.34 1.04 1.24
CA PHE A 117 -6.50 0.18 1.49
C PHE A 117 -7.71 1.08 1.71
N PRO A 118 -8.58 1.27 0.71
CA PRO A 118 -9.79 2.06 0.88
C PRO A 118 -11.04 1.20 1.02
N GLN A 119 -12.00 1.72 1.78
CA GLN A 119 -13.41 1.38 1.57
C GLN A 119 -13.97 2.21 0.42
N LEU A 120 -14.91 1.66 -0.36
CA LEU A 120 -15.44 2.36 -1.55
C LEU A 120 -16.03 3.73 -1.23
N TYR A 121 -16.78 3.88 -0.13
CA TYR A 121 -17.32 5.18 0.29
C TYR A 121 -16.26 6.28 0.47
N ALA A 122 -15.02 5.88 0.79
CA ALA A 122 -13.91 6.78 1.01
C ALA A 122 -13.05 6.98 -0.25
N LEU A 123 -13.17 6.10 -1.24
CA LEU A 123 -12.42 6.15 -2.49
C LEU A 123 -13.19 6.86 -3.59
N GLU A 124 -14.47 6.53 -3.79
CA GLU A 124 -15.20 6.80 -5.04
C GLU A 124 -15.29 8.28 -5.43
N ASN A 125 -15.41 9.18 -4.44
CA ASN A 125 -15.39 10.62 -4.71
C ASN A 125 -13.99 11.20 -4.98
N GLY A 126 -12.94 10.40 -4.80
CA GLY A 126 -11.54 10.74 -5.01
C GLY A 126 -10.89 11.66 -3.97
N GLN A 127 -11.65 12.35 -3.12
CA GLN A 127 -11.13 13.43 -2.27
C GLN A 127 -10.05 12.93 -1.30
N ARG A 128 -10.32 11.84 -0.56
CA ARG A 128 -9.38 11.30 0.44
C ARG A 128 -8.13 10.70 -0.18
N LEU A 129 -8.25 10.13 -1.38
CA LEU A 129 -7.08 9.66 -2.13
C LEU A 129 -6.26 10.86 -2.60
N GLN A 130 -6.91 11.88 -3.17
CA GLN A 130 -6.25 13.08 -3.65
C GLN A 130 -5.51 13.84 -2.53
N GLU A 131 -6.02 13.83 -1.29
CA GLU A 131 -5.30 14.37 -0.12
C GLU A 131 -3.91 13.72 0.07
N ILE A 132 -3.81 12.40 -0.11
CA ILE A 132 -2.53 11.67 -0.06
C ILE A 132 -1.66 12.04 -1.27
N LEU A 133 -2.24 12.06 -2.47
CA LEU A 133 -1.51 12.38 -3.71
C LEU A 133 -1.02 13.84 -3.74
N ASN A 134 -1.62 14.72 -2.93
CA ASN A 134 -1.25 16.13 -2.77
C ASN A 134 -0.22 16.40 -1.67
N LEU A 135 0.26 15.36 -0.97
CA LEU A 135 1.34 15.52 -0.01
C LEU A 135 2.57 16.16 -0.68
N ARG A 136 3.11 17.19 -0.05
CA ARG A 136 4.32 17.88 -0.54
C ARG A 136 5.54 16.99 -0.33
N PHE A 137 6.42 16.97 -1.33
CA PHE A 137 7.61 16.12 -1.38
C PHE A 137 7.32 14.62 -1.39
N PHE A 138 6.13 14.23 -1.86
CA PHE A 138 5.72 12.85 -1.98
C PHE A 138 6.04 12.31 -3.37
N TYR A 139 7.03 11.42 -3.46
CA TYR A 139 7.56 10.92 -4.73
C TYR A 139 7.50 9.39 -4.83
N PRO A 140 6.30 8.78 -4.86
CA PRO A 140 6.15 7.34 -5.03
C PRO A 140 6.53 6.87 -6.44
N LYS A 141 7.12 5.68 -6.55
CA LYS A 141 7.33 4.96 -7.83
C LYS A 141 6.17 4.04 -8.16
N VAL A 142 5.68 3.31 -7.17
CA VAL A 142 4.54 2.41 -7.30
C VAL A 142 3.47 2.77 -6.27
N ILE A 143 2.22 2.83 -6.70
CA ILE A 143 1.06 2.87 -5.80
C ILE A 143 0.23 1.62 -6.06
N THR A 144 -0.14 0.91 -5.01
CA THR A 144 -1.12 -0.19 -5.07
C THR A 144 -2.35 0.17 -4.24
N ILE A 145 -3.50 0.22 -4.88
CA ILE A 145 -4.81 0.39 -4.25
C ILE A 145 -5.45 -0.99 -4.16
N THR A 146 -5.83 -1.44 -2.96
CA THR A 146 -6.45 -2.75 -2.75
C THR A 146 -7.84 -2.60 -2.17
N ILE A 147 -8.86 -2.90 -2.98
CA ILE A 147 -10.26 -2.95 -2.56
C ILE A 147 -10.51 -4.38 -2.08
N ARG A 148 -10.50 -4.58 -0.75
CA ARG A 148 -10.69 -5.89 -0.10
C ARG A 148 -12.14 -6.35 -0.19
N HIS A 149 -12.39 -7.65 -0.01
CA HIS A 149 -13.75 -8.19 0.02
C HIS A 149 -14.70 -7.41 0.93
N THR A 150 -14.23 -7.06 2.13
CA THR A 150 -15.05 -6.33 3.09
C THR A 150 -15.25 -4.87 2.70
N ASP A 151 -14.42 -4.31 1.83
CA ASP A 151 -14.39 -2.87 1.55
C ASP A 151 -15.34 -2.44 0.41
N TRP A 152 -16.00 -3.41 -0.23
CA TRP A 152 -17.09 -3.19 -1.18
C TRP A 152 -18.37 -2.70 -0.51
N TRP A 153 -19.20 -2.00 -1.28
CA TRP A 153 -20.53 -1.59 -0.83
C TRP A 153 -21.42 -2.78 -0.50
N PHE A 154 -22.01 -2.77 0.70
CA PHE A 154 -22.99 -3.74 1.15
C PHE A 154 -22.53 -5.21 1.02
N TRP A 155 -21.23 -5.47 1.16
CA TRP A 155 -20.68 -6.83 1.13
C TRP A 155 -21.30 -7.72 2.22
N GLU A 156 -21.68 -7.12 3.37
CA GLU A 156 -22.36 -7.81 4.47
C GLU A 156 -23.67 -8.46 4.00
N SER A 157 -24.35 -7.83 3.03
CA SER A 157 -25.64 -8.27 2.47
C SER A 157 -25.50 -9.14 1.22
N ASP A 158 -24.28 -9.50 0.85
CA ASP A 158 -23.96 -10.24 -0.38
C ASP A 158 -24.32 -9.52 -1.69
N ASN A 159 -24.42 -8.19 -1.69
CA ASN A 159 -24.79 -7.44 -2.89
C ASN A 159 -23.79 -7.66 -4.04
N ASN A 160 -24.26 -7.45 -5.27
CA ASN A 160 -23.39 -7.51 -6.44
C ASN A 160 -22.30 -6.43 -6.38
N LEU A 161 -21.09 -6.80 -6.79
CA LEU A 161 -19.94 -5.93 -6.83
C LEU A 161 -20.17 -4.86 -7.90
N HIS A 162 -20.03 -3.61 -7.49
CA HIS A 162 -20.09 -2.44 -8.34
C HIS A 162 -19.23 -1.35 -7.71
N PHE A 163 -18.88 -0.35 -8.50
CA PHE A 163 -18.15 0.82 -8.03
C PHE A 163 -18.53 2.03 -8.87
N ASP A 164 -18.40 3.22 -8.29
CA ASP A 164 -18.39 4.48 -9.01
C ASP A 164 -16.95 4.85 -9.42
N ALA A 165 -16.74 5.06 -10.72
CA ALA A 165 -15.43 5.37 -11.30
C ALA A 165 -15.02 6.84 -11.15
N THR A 166 -15.79 7.69 -10.47
CA THR A 166 -15.56 9.15 -10.40
C THR A 166 -14.12 9.50 -9.99
N TRP A 167 -13.54 8.77 -9.03
CA TRP A 167 -12.17 8.97 -8.59
C TRP A 167 -11.11 8.81 -9.69
N VAL A 168 -11.37 8.03 -10.73
CA VAL A 168 -10.44 7.79 -11.86
C VAL A 168 -10.15 9.08 -12.62
N GLY A 169 -11.20 9.85 -12.93
CA GLY A 169 -11.08 11.14 -13.60
C GLY A 169 -10.80 12.30 -12.65
N PHE A 170 -11.07 12.15 -11.35
CA PHE A 170 -10.84 13.17 -10.34
C PHE A 170 -9.39 13.20 -9.84
N CYS A 171 -8.75 12.02 -9.67
CA CYS A 171 -7.44 11.94 -9.02
C CYS A 171 -6.29 12.20 -10.00
N GLU A 172 -5.34 13.03 -9.56
CA GLU A 172 -4.09 13.30 -10.28
C GLU A 172 -2.89 12.79 -9.49
N PHE A 173 -2.18 11.84 -10.09
CA PHE A 173 -1.07 11.11 -9.46
C PHE A 173 0.26 11.88 -9.54
N PRO A 174 1.20 11.69 -8.58
CA PRO A 174 2.51 12.34 -8.63
C PRO A 174 3.31 11.98 -9.89
N ASN A 175 4.07 12.95 -10.43
CA ASN A 175 4.91 12.78 -11.63
C ASN A 175 5.97 11.69 -11.48
N SER A 176 6.35 11.37 -10.24
CA SER A 176 7.31 10.30 -9.95
C SER A 176 6.76 8.91 -10.21
N LEU A 177 5.42 8.76 -10.29
CA LEU A 177 4.75 7.48 -10.40
C LEU A 177 5.03 6.83 -11.75
N THR A 178 5.45 5.57 -11.71
CA THR A 178 5.73 4.74 -12.88
C THR A 178 4.74 3.58 -13.01
N GLU A 179 4.13 3.15 -11.92
CA GLU A 179 3.08 2.12 -11.93
C GLU A 179 1.97 2.46 -10.94
N LEU A 180 0.73 2.37 -11.41
CA LEU A 180 -0.44 2.28 -10.57
C LEU A 180 -0.99 0.85 -10.67
N ARG A 181 -1.21 0.20 -9.52
CA ARG A 181 -1.85 -1.11 -9.44
C ARG A 181 -3.17 -0.99 -8.70
N VAL A 182 -4.22 -1.62 -9.21
CA VAL A 182 -5.50 -1.74 -8.52
C VAL A 182 -5.83 -3.22 -8.37
N ALA A 183 -5.89 -3.68 -7.13
CA ALA A 183 -6.23 -5.04 -6.75
C ALA A 183 -7.70 -5.10 -6.33
N PHE A 184 -8.50 -5.84 -7.09
CA PHE A 184 -9.90 -6.10 -6.82
C PHE A 184 -10.02 -7.46 -6.13
N GLU A 185 -10.36 -7.48 -4.86
CA GLU A 185 -10.48 -8.70 -4.06
C GLU A 185 -11.93 -8.95 -3.65
N SER A 186 -12.39 -10.18 -3.83
CA SER A 186 -13.62 -10.68 -3.22
C SER A 186 -13.53 -12.18 -3.00
N LEU A 187 -14.62 -12.82 -2.60
CA LEU A 187 -14.69 -14.26 -2.43
C LEU A 187 -14.55 -14.97 -3.78
N GLU A 188 -13.97 -16.17 -3.81
CA GLU A 188 -13.80 -16.99 -5.03
C GLU A 188 -15.14 -17.21 -5.74
N ARG A 189 -16.24 -17.40 -5.00
CA ARG A 189 -17.60 -17.52 -5.57
C ARG A 189 -18.07 -16.29 -6.34
N LYS A 190 -17.47 -15.11 -6.11
CA LYS A 190 -17.73 -13.85 -6.82
C LYS A 190 -16.72 -13.54 -7.93
N LYS A 191 -15.81 -14.48 -8.25
CA LYS A 191 -14.83 -14.38 -9.34
C LYS A 191 -15.39 -13.69 -10.60
N ASN A 192 -16.54 -14.15 -11.11
CA ASN A 192 -17.08 -13.63 -12.37
C ASN A 192 -17.44 -12.13 -12.27
N GLN A 193 -17.91 -11.67 -11.11
CA GLN A 193 -18.17 -10.25 -10.88
C GLN A 193 -16.88 -9.43 -10.77
N ILE A 194 -15.82 -10.01 -10.18
CA ILE A 194 -14.48 -9.38 -10.20
C ILE A 194 -13.97 -9.28 -11.63
N ASP A 195 -14.05 -10.36 -12.41
CA ASP A 195 -13.63 -10.38 -13.82
C ASP A 195 -14.42 -9.34 -14.63
N ASP A 196 -15.72 -9.15 -14.34
CA ASP A 196 -16.56 -8.11 -14.96
C ASP A 196 -16.12 -6.69 -14.63
N VAL A 197 -15.83 -6.41 -13.36
CA VAL A 197 -15.34 -5.09 -12.91
C VAL A 197 -13.95 -4.81 -13.49
N VAL A 198 -13.07 -5.80 -13.48
CA VAL A 198 -11.70 -5.70 -14.01
C VAL A 198 -11.70 -5.38 -15.50
N ARG A 199 -12.56 -6.05 -16.27
CA ARG A 199 -12.71 -5.75 -17.70
C ARG A 199 -13.15 -4.30 -17.94
N GLN A 200 -14.18 -3.86 -17.22
CA GLN A 200 -14.66 -2.47 -17.31
C GLN A 200 -13.56 -1.46 -16.94
N ALA A 201 -12.74 -1.77 -15.92
CA ALA A 201 -11.61 -0.95 -15.51
C ALA A 201 -10.53 -0.88 -16.60
N ILE A 202 -10.15 -2.02 -17.19
CA ILE A 202 -9.14 -2.07 -18.26
C ILE A 202 -9.59 -1.29 -19.50
N GLU A 203 -10.87 -1.42 -19.87
CA GLU A 203 -11.42 -0.78 -21.07
C GLU A 203 -11.68 0.71 -20.88
N GLY A 204 -12.11 1.12 -19.68
CA GLY A 204 -12.63 2.47 -19.43
C GLY A 204 -11.74 3.40 -18.61
N TRP A 205 -10.78 2.89 -17.83
CA TRP A 205 -10.01 3.73 -16.91
C TRP A 205 -8.70 4.20 -17.52
N VAL A 206 -8.54 5.53 -17.54
CA VAL A 206 -7.28 6.21 -17.82
C VAL A 206 -7.01 7.14 -16.65
N PHE A 207 -5.86 6.95 -15.98
CA PHE A 207 -5.45 7.80 -14.88
C PHE A 207 -4.50 8.88 -15.37
N ARG A 208 -4.52 10.06 -14.74
CA ARG A 208 -3.63 11.17 -15.09
C ARG A 208 -2.59 11.41 -14.01
N ARG A 209 -1.35 11.69 -14.40
CA ARG A 209 -0.33 12.27 -13.52
C ARG A 209 -0.36 13.79 -13.57
N LYS A 210 0.20 14.47 -12.57
CA LYS A 210 0.26 15.94 -12.52
C LYS A 210 1.13 16.59 -13.61
N ASP A 211 1.84 15.80 -14.41
CA ASP A 211 2.55 16.23 -15.62
C ASP A 211 1.76 15.91 -16.90
N ASP A 212 0.44 15.72 -16.78
CA ASP A 212 -0.49 15.37 -17.85
C ASP A 212 -0.22 14.03 -18.55
N THR A 213 0.71 13.22 -18.03
CA THR A 213 0.91 11.86 -18.54
C THR A 213 -0.26 10.97 -18.17
N GLU A 214 -0.80 10.29 -19.18
CA GLU A 214 -1.86 9.30 -19.01
C GLU A 214 -1.28 7.92 -18.75
N LEU A 215 -1.83 7.22 -17.76
CA LEU A 215 -1.52 5.83 -17.44
C LEU A 215 -2.69 4.97 -17.92
N SER A 216 -2.39 3.95 -18.72
CA SER A 216 -3.41 3.06 -19.29
C SER A 216 -3.11 1.59 -18.96
N ALA A 217 -4.14 0.78 -18.85
CA ALA A 217 -4.03 -0.67 -18.73
C ALA A 217 -4.31 -1.39 -20.07
N LYS A 218 -4.16 -0.69 -21.20
CA LYS A 218 -4.43 -1.27 -22.51
C LYS A 218 -3.50 -2.46 -22.74
N ASN A 219 -4.08 -3.62 -23.06
CA ASN A 219 -3.38 -4.91 -23.20
C ASN A 219 -2.74 -5.44 -21.89
N CYS A 220 -3.15 -4.94 -20.73
CA CYS A 220 -2.74 -5.52 -19.46
C CYS A 220 -3.38 -6.89 -19.29
N GLU A 221 -2.58 -7.92 -19.00
CA GLU A 221 -3.07 -9.18 -18.44
C GLU A 221 -3.11 -9.05 -16.91
N PRO A 222 -4.27 -9.22 -16.25
CA PRO A 222 -4.36 -9.10 -14.81
C PRO A 222 -3.56 -10.18 -14.08
N GLU A 223 -2.87 -9.79 -13.02
CA GLU A 223 -2.24 -10.74 -12.10
C GLU A 223 -3.30 -11.33 -11.18
N ILE A 224 -3.40 -12.66 -11.15
CA ILE A 224 -4.37 -13.38 -10.32
C ILE A 224 -3.68 -13.94 -9.08
N MET A 225 -4.21 -13.59 -7.92
CA MET A 225 -3.83 -14.20 -6.64
C MET A 225 -5.05 -14.87 -6.01
N ARG A 226 -4.86 -16.07 -5.48
CA ARG A 226 -5.86 -16.77 -4.67
C ARG A 226 -5.29 -17.05 -3.30
N TRP A 227 -6.10 -16.87 -2.28
CA TRP A 227 -5.68 -17.13 -0.91
C TRP A 227 -6.86 -17.47 -0.02
N SER A 228 -6.57 -18.04 1.14
CA SER A 228 -7.58 -18.42 2.12
C SER A 228 -7.36 -17.69 3.44
N GLY A 229 -8.44 -17.23 4.05
CA GLY A 229 -8.43 -16.55 5.34
C GLY A 229 -9.48 -17.09 6.29
N SER A 230 -9.47 -16.57 7.51
CA SER A 230 -10.49 -16.86 8.52
C SER A 230 -11.86 -16.32 8.07
N ALA A 231 -12.92 -17.09 8.33
CA ALA A 231 -14.29 -16.60 8.18
C ALA A 231 -14.80 -15.79 9.36
N THR A 232 -13.96 -15.62 10.39
CA THR A 232 -14.30 -14.81 11.55
C THR A 232 -13.70 -13.43 11.42
N TRP A 233 -14.50 -12.40 11.68
CA TRP A 233 -14.06 -11.02 11.78
C TRP A 233 -14.81 -10.31 12.91
N HIS A 234 -14.12 -9.57 13.79
CA HIS A 234 -14.73 -8.90 14.96
C HIS A 234 -15.61 -9.82 15.81
N HIS A 235 -15.15 -11.05 16.06
CA HIS A 235 -15.92 -12.08 16.76
C HIS A 235 -17.24 -12.49 16.09
N HIS A 236 -17.47 -12.09 14.84
CA HIS A 236 -18.59 -12.52 14.02
C HIS A 236 -18.10 -13.47 12.93
N ARG A 237 -18.74 -14.64 12.83
CA ARG A 237 -18.40 -15.67 11.85
C ARG A 237 -19.33 -15.58 10.64
N TRP A 238 -18.76 -15.38 9.47
CA TRP A 238 -19.47 -15.19 8.20
C TRP A 238 -19.78 -16.53 7.53
N ILE A 239 -20.66 -17.32 8.15
CA ILE A 239 -20.97 -18.71 7.76
C ILE A 239 -21.44 -18.81 6.29
N ARG A 240 -22.21 -17.83 5.81
CA ARG A 240 -22.70 -17.77 4.41
C ARG A 240 -21.56 -17.93 3.40
N ASP A 241 -20.40 -17.38 3.70
CA ASP A 241 -19.30 -17.21 2.76
C ASP A 241 -18.26 -18.33 2.84
N GLU A 242 -18.45 -19.27 3.78
CA GLU A 242 -17.50 -20.35 4.04
C GLU A 242 -17.40 -21.35 2.89
N THR A 243 -16.16 -21.69 2.53
CA THR A 243 -15.85 -22.82 1.65
C THR A 243 -15.40 -24.06 2.43
N GLY A 244 -15.24 -23.91 3.75
CA GLY A 244 -14.94 -24.95 4.73
C GLY A 244 -15.01 -24.37 6.14
N PRO A 245 -14.85 -25.19 7.20
CA PRO A 245 -14.98 -24.73 8.58
C PRO A 245 -14.07 -23.53 8.89
N ASN A 246 -14.68 -22.38 9.20
CA ASN A 246 -14.01 -21.10 9.49
C ASN A 246 -13.04 -20.63 8.37
N LYS A 247 -13.33 -20.96 7.11
CA LYS A 247 -12.46 -20.67 5.97
C LYS A 247 -13.20 -19.90 4.89
N LEU A 248 -12.62 -18.78 4.45
CA LEU A 248 -13.01 -18.05 3.24
C LEU A 248 -11.92 -18.23 2.19
N ASP A 249 -12.33 -18.47 0.94
CA ASP A 249 -11.45 -18.45 -0.22
C ASP A 249 -11.65 -17.15 -1.00
N TYR A 250 -10.56 -16.46 -1.27
CA TYR A 250 -10.51 -15.16 -1.93
C TYR A 250 -9.90 -15.27 -3.32
N TYR A 251 -10.47 -14.49 -4.23
CA TYR A 251 -9.98 -14.24 -5.57
C TYR A 251 -9.60 -12.77 -5.69
N VAL A 252 -8.36 -12.51 -6.07
CA VAL A 252 -7.82 -11.17 -6.29
C VAL A 252 -7.35 -11.06 -7.72
N SER A 253 -7.84 -10.05 -8.43
CA SER A 253 -7.37 -9.70 -9.77
C SER A 253 -6.76 -8.31 -9.72
N THR A 254 -5.48 -8.21 -10.09
CA THR A 254 -4.70 -6.97 -10.02
C THR A 254 -4.36 -6.49 -11.41
N VAL A 255 -4.80 -5.27 -11.72
CA VAL A 255 -4.53 -4.61 -12.99
C VAL A 255 -3.44 -3.55 -12.78
N THR A 256 -2.55 -3.39 -13.75
CA THR A 256 -1.46 -2.41 -13.72
C THR A 256 -1.63 -1.39 -14.84
N TRP A 257 -1.62 -0.10 -14.49
CA TRP A 257 -1.59 1.03 -15.41
C TRP A 257 -0.18 1.61 -15.47
N ARG A 258 0.32 1.81 -16.69
CA ARG A 258 1.64 2.36 -17.02
C ARG A 258 1.55 3.44 -18.08
#